data_AF-A0A3N9Y290-F1
#
_entry.id   AF-A0A3N9Y290-F1
#
_cell.length_a   1.000
_cell.length_b   1.000
_cell.length_c   1.000
_cell.angle_alpha   90.00
_cell.angle_beta   90.00
_cell.angle_gamma   90.00
#
_symmetry.space_group_name_H-M   'P 1'
#
loop_
_entity.id
_entity.type
_entity.pdbx_description
1 polymer ?
#
loop_
_entity_poly.entity_id
_entity_poly.type
_entity_poly.pdbx_seq_one_letter_code
_entity_poly.pdbx_strand_id
1 'polypeptide(L)'
;MRQLMAALRTTAVLVVLFAVAGLHKHPSGPTPPHGGDGDGPKRPKFNPAMMPKRVGPAQQHGIKRAGEGRPKDADTSEPEVPKRTNPWDDPEFADARYDMDRFGQMGDGAMDKIWDGDGRGNGDHKPSSTEPNKTLFPPGTTKEQVEGWFKSIAANPDSRPEARPGGDGWEVTGTRDGITCVVILDKDGSISGGHPISGEGVRTNPPA
;
A
#
# COMPACT_ATOMS: atom_id res chain seq x y z
N MET A 1 -28.71 -45.93 18.62
CA MET A 1 -28.90 -44.47 18.77
C MET A 1 -27.60 -43.86 19.26
N ARG A 2 -27.26 -42.67 18.74
CA ARG A 2 -25.93 -42.05 18.72
C ARG A 2 -25.38 -41.68 20.11
N GLN A 3 -24.07 -41.83 20.26
CA GLN A 3 -23.29 -41.25 21.35
C GLN A 3 -23.09 -39.73 21.13
N LEU A 4 -23.06 -38.96 22.22
CA LEU A 4 -22.50 -37.61 22.22
C LEU A 4 -21.63 -37.46 23.48
N MET A 5 -20.31 -37.40 23.29
CA MET A 5 -19.38 -36.79 24.24
C MET A 5 -19.01 -35.41 23.69
N ALA A 6 -19.29 -34.36 24.45
CA ALA A 6 -18.81 -33.02 24.18
C ALA A 6 -17.48 -32.82 24.91
N ALA A 7 -16.39 -32.64 24.16
CA ALA A 7 -15.10 -32.23 24.70
C ALA A 7 -15.01 -30.70 24.68
N LEU A 8 -14.96 -30.10 25.87
CA LEU A 8 -14.71 -28.68 26.07
C LEU A 8 -13.20 -28.44 26.02
N ARG A 9 -12.71 -27.65 25.06
CA ARG A 9 -11.31 -27.17 25.04
C ARG A 9 -11.30 -25.70 25.43
N THR A 10 -10.82 -25.43 26.64
CA THR A 10 -10.56 -24.09 27.17
C THR A 10 -9.17 -23.64 26.72
N THR A 11 -9.10 -22.58 25.90
CA THR A 11 -7.84 -21.93 25.54
C THR A 11 -7.74 -20.63 26.34
N ALA A 12 -6.79 -20.57 27.27
CA ALA A 12 -6.49 -19.36 28.03
C ALA A 12 -5.63 -18.41 27.17
N VAL A 13 -6.08 -17.16 27.00
CA VAL A 13 -5.32 -16.10 26.35
C VAL A 13 -4.74 -15.20 27.43
N LEU A 14 -3.41 -15.12 27.49
CA LEU A 14 -2.68 -14.25 28.40
C LEU A 14 -2.52 -12.88 27.74
N VAL A 15 -3.16 -11.85 28.30
CA VAL A 15 -3.07 -10.46 27.83
C VAL A 15 -2.09 -9.72 28.74
N VAL A 16 -0.99 -9.21 28.17
CA VAL A 16 -0.05 -8.33 28.87
C VAL A 16 -0.33 -6.89 28.44
N LEU A 17 -0.83 -6.07 29.37
CA LEU A 17 -1.05 -4.63 29.19
C LEU A 17 0.10 -3.87 29.85
N PHE A 18 0.81 -3.05 29.08
CA PHE A 18 1.70 -2.04 29.63
C PHE A 18 1.02 -0.67 29.56
N ALA A 19 0.70 -0.12 30.72
CA ALA A 19 0.30 1.26 30.89
C ALA A 19 1.51 2.07 31.33
N VAL A 20 1.82 3.15 30.59
CA VAL A 20 2.69 4.21 31.12
C VAL A 20 2.06 5.56 30.79
N ALA A 21 1.64 6.25 31.85
CA ALA A 21 1.26 7.64 31.83
C ALA A 21 2.52 8.52 31.97
N GLY A 22 2.59 9.60 31.20
CA GLY A 22 3.66 10.60 31.29
C GLY A 22 3.15 11.96 30.85
N LEU A 23 2.91 12.82 31.84
CA LEU A 23 2.32 14.15 31.74
C LEU A 23 3.42 15.22 31.63
N HIS A 24 3.68 15.83 30.47
CA HIS A 24 4.43 17.11 30.39
C HIS A 24 3.82 18.08 29.35
N LYS A 25 3.40 19.26 29.85
CA LYS A 25 3.13 20.48 29.06
C LYS A 25 4.45 21.14 28.71
N HIS A 26 4.59 21.77 27.54
CA HIS A 26 5.30 23.06 27.32
C HIS A 26 5.11 23.55 25.84
N PRO A 27 5.39 24.85 25.55
CA PRO A 27 4.55 25.71 24.70
C PRO A 27 5.01 25.85 23.23
N SER A 28 4.11 26.41 22.43
CA SER A 28 4.27 26.78 21.02
C SER A 28 5.50 27.67 20.75
N GLY A 29 6.38 27.22 19.87
CA GLY A 29 7.45 28.03 19.29
C GLY A 29 6.96 28.91 18.13
N PRO A 30 7.63 30.04 17.84
CA PRO A 30 7.20 31.01 16.85
C PRO A 30 7.49 30.59 15.40
N THR A 31 6.62 31.05 14.50
CA THR A 31 6.70 30.91 13.03
C THR A 31 7.96 31.56 12.45
N PRO A 32 8.59 30.99 11.40
CA PRO A 32 9.69 31.65 10.71
C PRO A 32 9.21 32.81 9.82
N PRO A 33 10.00 33.88 9.65
CA PRO A 33 9.66 35.00 8.78
C PRO A 33 9.84 34.66 7.30
N HIS A 34 8.90 35.15 6.49
CA HIS A 34 9.05 35.30 5.04
C HIS A 34 10.19 36.28 4.72
N GLY A 35 11.05 35.90 3.77
CA GLY A 35 11.95 36.84 3.13
C GLY A 35 12.88 36.18 2.12
N GLY A 36 12.96 36.78 0.94
CA GLY A 36 14.22 36.87 0.20
C GLY A 36 14.20 36.30 -1.21
N ASP A 37 13.83 37.15 -2.15
CA ASP A 37 14.27 37.07 -3.55
C ASP A 37 15.79 36.86 -3.63
N GLY A 38 16.20 35.77 -4.27
CA GLY A 38 17.59 35.36 -4.39
C GLY A 38 17.87 34.75 -5.75
N ASP A 39 18.59 35.52 -6.57
CA ASP A 39 19.09 35.22 -7.91
C ASP A 39 19.71 33.81 -8.00
N GLY A 40 19.01 32.89 -8.67
CA GLY A 40 19.46 31.52 -8.89
C GLY A 40 20.55 31.43 -9.97
N PRO A 41 21.52 30.50 -9.86
CA PRO A 41 22.58 30.34 -10.84
C PRO A 41 22.03 29.94 -12.22
N LYS A 42 22.50 30.64 -13.26
CA LYS A 42 22.11 30.44 -14.67
C LYS A 42 22.36 28.99 -15.11
N ARG A 43 21.31 28.34 -15.64
CA ARG A 43 21.38 27.03 -16.32
C ARG A 43 22.46 27.04 -17.41
N PRO A 44 23.31 26.00 -17.52
CA PRO A 44 24.20 25.83 -18.66
C PRO A 44 23.40 25.69 -19.97
N LYS A 45 23.84 26.41 -21.01
CA LYS A 45 23.29 26.28 -22.36
C LYS A 45 23.62 24.91 -22.94
N PHE A 46 22.59 24.19 -23.37
CA PHE A 46 22.70 22.90 -24.06
C PHE A 46 23.51 23.05 -25.36
N ASN A 47 24.57 22.27 -25.52
CA ASN A 47 25.44 22.28 -26.68
C ASN A 47 25.15 21.02 -27.53
N PRO A 48 24.50 21.13 -28.71
CA PRO A 48 24.04 19.98 -29.49
C PRO A 48 25.15 19.13 -30.14
N ALA A 49 26.43 19.50 -29.95
CA ALA A 49 27.58 18.79 -30.51
C ALA A 49 27.98 17.50 -29.75
N MET A 50 27.35 17.20 -28.60
CA MET A 50 27.66 16.00 -27.80
C MET A 50 26.71 14.81 -28.02
N MET A 51 25.86 14.83 -29.04
CA MET A 51 25.05 13.65 -29.38
C MET A 51 25.90 12.57 -30.07
N PRO A 52 25.85 11.29 -29.64
CA PRO A 52 26.43 10.20 -30.39
C PRO A 52 25.74 10.09 -31.76
N LYS A 53 26.56 9.96 -32.81
CA LYS A 53 26.11 9.88 -34.20
C LYS A 53 25.16 8.70 -34.38
N ARG A 54 23.98 9.01 -34.92
CA ARG A 54 22.95 8.11 -35.42
C ARG A 54 23.57 7.05 -36.34
N VAL A 55 23.52 5.79 -35.93
CA VAL A 55 23.91 4.65 -36.77
C VAL A 55 22.83 4.49 -37.85
N GLY A 56 23.27 4.48 -39.12
CA GLY A 56 22.40 4.41 -40.29
C GLY A 56 21.82 3.01 -40.54
N PRO A 57 20.83 2.89 -41.45
CA PRO A 57 20.10 1.66 -41.70
C PRO A 57 20.84 0.81 -42.74
N ALA A 58 21.53 -0.23 -42.30
CA ALA A 58 22.06 -1.26 -43.22
C ALA A 58 22.32 -2.56 -42.46
N GLN A 59 21.31 -3.42 -42.36
CA GLN A 59 21.43 -4.90 -42.36
C GLN A 59 20.04 -5.52 -42.22
N GLN A 60 19.21 -5.32 -43.25
CA GLN A 60 18.10 -6.23 -43.54
C GLN A 60 18.51 -7.04 -44.77
N HIS A 61 19.08 -8.22 -44.55
CA HIS A 61 19.13 -9.24 -45.59
C HIS A 61 19.24 -10.63 -44.96
N GLY A 62 18.16 -11.41 -45.13
CA GLY A 62 18.27 -12.84 -45.34
C GLY A 62 18.14 -13.75 -44.13
N ILE A 63 16.95 -13.83 -43.53
CA ILE A 63 16.51 -15.11 -42.95
C ILE A 63 15.54 -15.73 -43.95
N LYS A 64 16.08 -16.57 -44.83
CA LYS A 64 15.28 -17.44 -45.69
C LYS A 64 14.58 -18.46 -44.80
N ARG A 65 13.26 -18.47 -44.95
CA ARG A 65 12.27 -19.37 -44.36
C ARG A 65 12.60 -20.82 -44.73
N ALA A 66 13.09 -21.60 -43.78
CA ALA A 66 13.01 -23.06 -43.84
C ALA A 66 11.69 -23.47 -43.18
N GLY A 67 10.70 -23.80 -44.00
CA GLY A 67 9.44 -24.38 -43.56
C GLY A 67 9.60 -25.89 -43.50
N GLU A 68 9.81 -26.43 -42.30
CA GLU A 68 9.74 -27.87 -42.06
C GLU A 68 9.05 -28.12 -40.70
N GLY A 69 7.93 -28.85 -40.76
CA GLY A 69 7.40 -29.68 -39.68
C GLY A 69 6.92 -28.98 -38.40
N ARG A 70 5.77 -28.30 -38.42
CA ARG A 70 5.01 -28.04 -37.19
C ARG A 70 4.18 -29.30 -36.88
N PRO A 71 4.43 -30.03 -35.78
CA PRO A 71 3.46 -31.01 -35.31
C PRO A 71 2.18 -30.26 -34.96
N LYS A 72 1.14 -30.56 -35.72
CA LYS A 72 -0.26 -30.28 -35.41
C LYS A 72 -0.57 -31.21 -34.24
N ASP A 73 -1.09 -30.69 -33.13
CA ASP A 73 -1.51 -31.43 -31.92
C ASP A 73 -0.59 -31.29 -30.68
N ALA A 74 0.11 -30.17 -30.52
CA ALA A 74 0.44 -29.70 -29.17
C ALA A 74 -0.78 -28.93 -28.64
N ASP A 75 -1.60 -29.61 -27.84
CA ASP A 75 -2.59 -29.00 -26.96
C ASP A 75 -1.85 -28.07 -25.98
N THR A 76 -1.63 -26.83 -26.41
CA THR A 76 -1.13 -25.74 -25.57
C THR A 76 -2.30 -25.07 -24.87
N SER A 77 -3.17 -25.86 -24.24
CA SER A 77 -4.00 -25.34 -23.17
C SER A 77 -3.05 -25.03 -22.00
N GLU A 78 -2.46 -23.84 -22.04
CA GLU A 78 -1.98 -23.22 -20.81
C GLU A 78 -3.10 -23.37 -19.78
N PRO A 79 -2.82 -23.88 -18.56
CA PRO A 79 -3.85 -23.97 -17.55
C PRO A 79 -4.42 -22.57 -17.37
N GLU A 80 -5.71 -22.39 -17.70
CA GLU A 80 -6.40 -21.12 -17.52
C GLU A 80 -6.21 -20.73 -16.05
N VAL A 81 -5.36 -19.74 -15.82
CA VAL A 81 -5.18 -19.17 -14.49
C VAL A 81 -6.57 -18.73 -14.07
N PRO A 82 -7.13 -19.26 -12.96
CA PRO A 82 -8.44 -18.86 -12.50
C PRO A 82 -8.48 -17.33 -12.42
N LYS A 83 -9.43 -16.71 -13.12
CA LYS A 83 -9.61 -15.26 -13.04
C LYS A 83 -9.82 -14.93 -11.56
N ARG A 84 -8.84 -14.26 -10.95
CA ARG A 84 -8.99 -13.76 -9.58
C ARG A 84 -10.15 -12.78 -9.59
N THR A 85 -11.26 -13.17 -8.97
CA THR A 85 -12.39 -12.29 -8.71
C THR A 85 -12.00 -11.32 -7.61
N ASN A 86 -12.51 -10.09 -7.67
CA ASN A 86 -12.30 -9.12 -6.59
C ASN A 86 -12.84 -9.73 -5.29
N PRO A 87 -12.07 -9.74 -4.19
CA PRO A 87 -12.54 -10.32 -2.93
C PRO A 87 -13.85 -9.72 -2.41
N TRP A 88 -14.15 -8.45 -2.73
CA TRP A 88 -15.42 -7.81 -2.37
C TRP A 88 -16.64 -8.31 -3.16
N ASP A 89 -16.43 -9.02 -4.27
CA ASP A 89 -17.52 -9.61 -5.07
C ASP A 89 -17.97 -10.97 -4.50
N ASP A 90 -17.30 -11.49 -3.46
CA ASP A 90 -17.75 -12.69 -2.75
C ASP A 90 -19.11 -12.41 -2.07
N PRO A 91 -20.14 -13.25 -2.29
CA PRO A 91 -21.46 -13.08 -1.70
C PRO A 91 -21.46 -12.90 -0.18
N GLU A 92 -20.44 -13.38 0.55
CA GLU A 92 -20.37 -13.17 2.00
C GLU A 92 -20.18 -11.70 2.40
N PHE A 93 -19.64 -10.87 1.51
CA PHE A 93 -19.45 -9.43 1.74
C PHE A 93 -20.55 -8.57 1.12
N ALA A 94 -21.57 -9.16 0.52
CA ALA A 94 -22.63 -8.41 -0.16
C ALA A 94 -23.33 -7.43 0.79
N ASP A 95 -23.67 -7.87 2.00
CA ASP A 95 -24.32 -7.03 3.02
C ASP A 95 -23.38 -5.90 3.48
N ALA A 96 -22.11 -6.23 3.73
CA ALA A 96 -21.12 -5.24 4.13
C ALA A 96 -20.92 -4.17 3.05
N ARG A 97 -20.81 -4.56 1.77
CA ARG A 97 -20.66 -3.62 0.65
C ARG A 97 -21.89 -2.75 0.43
N TYR A 98 -23.08 -3.25 0.74
CA TYR A 98 -24.32 -2.47 0.67
C TYR A 98 -24.33 -1.32 1.68
N ASP A 99 -23.78 -1.54 2.88
CA ASP A 99 -23.74 -0.56 3.97
C ASP A 99 -22.59 0.48 3.86
N MET A 100 -21.65 0.29 2.93
CA MET A 100 -20.46 1.15 2.75
C MET A 100 -20.71 2.31 1.77
N ASP A 101 -21.38 3.36 2.23
CA ASP A 101 -21.69 4.55 1.42
C ASP A 101 -20.45 5.37 0.98
N ARG A 102 -19.33 5.26 1.71
CA ARG A 102 -18.04 5.93 1.40
C ARG A 102 -16.96 4.96 0.93
N PHE A 103 -17.34 3.80 0.39
CA PHE A 103 -16.41 2.75 0.02
C PHE A 103 -15.21 3.23 -0.82
N GLY A 104 -14.01 2.99 -0.30
CA GLY A 104 -12.74 3.29 -0.97
C GLY A 104 -12.38 4.76 -1.05
N GLN A 105 -13.19 5.65 -0.46
CA GLN A 105 -12.86 7.08 -0.35
C GLN A 105 -11.91 7.30 0.82
N MET A 106 -11.05 8.31 0.76
CA MET A 106 -10.28 8.71 1.94
C MET A 106 -11.23 9.31 2.98
N GLY A 107 -11.12 8.85 4.22
CA GLY A 107 -11.72 9.50 5.37
C GLY A 107 -11.05 10.85 5.65
N ASP A 108 -11.78 11.71 6.36
CA ASP A 108 -11.35 13.09 6.64
C ASP A 108 -10.07 13.07 7.50
N GLY A 109 -9.01 13.74 7.01
CA GLY A 109 -7.71 13.77 7.67
C GLY A 109 -6.96 12.43 7.72
N ALA A 110 -7.49 11.36 7.14
CA ALA A 110 -6.86 10.04 7.19
C ALA A 110 -5.48 10.04 6.52
N MET A 111 -5.33 10.71 5.38
CA MET A 111 -4.03 10.79 4.70
C MET A 111 -3.01 11.65 5.48
N ASP A 112 -3.46 12.70 6.17
CA ASP A 112 -2.60 13.48 7.07
C ASP A 112 -2.12 12.61 8.23
N LYS A 113 -3.02 11.84 8.85
CA LYS A 113 -2.67 10.89 9.91
C LYS A 113 -1.70 9.82 9.42
N ILE A 114 -1.95 9.19 8.26
CA ILE A 114 -1.05 8.18 7.69
C ILE A 114 0.35 8.77 7.48
N TRP A 115 0.42 9.98 6.93
CA TRP A 115 1.67 10.60 6.51
C TRP A 115 2.46 11.23 7.67
N ASP A 116 1.78 12.01 8.51
CA ASP A 116 2.39 12.86 9.54
C ASP A 116 2.09 12.40 10.97
N GLY A 117 1.22 11.41 11.13
CA GLY A 117 0.81 10.91 12.43
C GLY A 117 -0.26 11.77 13.09
N ASP A 118 -0.87 11.24 14.15
CA ASP A 118 -1.84 11.96 14.98
C ASP A 118 -1.24 12.55 16.28
N GLY A 119 0.08 12.43 16.46
CA GLY A 119 0.78 12.81 17.69
C GLY A 119 0.46 11.92 18.90
N ARG A 120 -0.27 10.81 18.71
CA ARG A 120 -0.63 9.83 19.74
C ARG A 120 -0.02 8.46 19.47
N GLY A 121 0.99 8.42 18.60
CA GLY A 121 1.66 7.20 18.19
C GLY A 121 0.95 6.42 17.08
N ASN A 122 -0.11 6.95 16.44
CA ASN A 122 -0.68 6.33 15.24
C ASN A 122 -0.20 7.06 13.99
N GLY A 123 -0.02 6.31 12.90
CA GLY A 123 0.45 6.87 11.63
C GLY A 123 1.95 7.19 11.62
N ASP A 124 2.29 8.28 10.91
CA ASP A 124 3.64 8.76 10.62
C ASP A 124 4.52 7.76 9.84
N HIS A 125 3.98 7.25 8.74
CA HIS A 125 4.65 6.27 7.88
C HIS A 125 5.47 6.90 6.74
N LYS A 126 5.61 8.24 6.71
CA LYS A 126 6.35 8.93 5.65
C LYS A 126 7.83 8.50 5.62
N PRO A 127 8.51 8.57 4.45
CA PRO A 127 9.87 8.05 4.31
C PRO A 127 10.91 8.68 5.26
N SER A 128 10.67 9.92 5.68
CA SER A 128 11.55 10.70 6.56
C SER A 128 11.25 10.54 8.05
N SER A 129 10.21 9.79 8.45
CA SER A 129 9.88 9.62 9.87
C SER A 129 11.01 8.95 10.64
N THR A 130 11.19 9.40 11.89
CA THR A 130 12.10 8.83 12.88
C THR A 130 11.36 8.15 14.03
N GLU A 131 10.02 8.05 13.95
CA GLU A 131 9.21 7.47 15.02
C GLU A 131 9.55 5.99 15.23
N PRO A 132 9.91 5.58 16.47
CA PRO A 132 10.31 4.21 16.74
C PRO A 132 9.26 3.17 16.34
N ASN A 133 9.72 2.00 15.90
CA ASN A 133 8.89 0.85 15.50
C ASN A 133 7.91 1.12 14.34
N LYS A 134 8.02 2.23 13.60
CA LYS A 134 7.19 2.50 12.42
C LYS A 134 7.75 1.87 11.16
N THR A 135 6.89 1.23 10.39
CA THR A 135 7.18 0.87 9.00
C THR A 135 7.03 2.11 8.12
N LEU A 136 7.96 2.32 7.20
CA LEU A 136 8.05 3.55 6.43
C LEU A 136 7.96 3.25 4.95
N PHE A 137 7.32 4.16 4.21
CA PHE A 137 7.29 4.10 2.76
C PHE A 137 8.70 4.28 2.17
N PRO A 138 8.94 3.74 0.96
CA PRO A 138 10.23 3.87 0.30
C PRO A 138 10.66 5.34 0.11
N PRO A 139 11.96 5.65 0.17
CA PRO A 139 12.46 6.98 -0.14
C PRO A 139 11.94 7.50 -1.50
N GLY A 140 11.52 8.76 -1.53
CA GLY A 140 10.98 9.40 -2.75
C GLY A 140 9.49 9.15 -3.00
N THR A 141 8.83 8.27 -2.22
CA THR A 141 7.37 8.10 -2.26
C THR A 141 6.68 9.41 -1.86
N THR A 142 5.62 9.79 -2.58
CA THR A 142 4.79 10.95 -2.24
C THR A 142 3.46 10.56 -1.61
N LYS A 143 2.82 11.54 -0.96
CA LYS A 143 1.52 11.36 -0.33
C LYS A 143 0.44 10.97 -1.33
N GLU A 144 0.46 11.57 -2.51
CA GLU A 144 -0.49 11.33 -3.60
C GLU A 144 -0.34 9.90 -4.15
N GLN A 145 0.89 9.38 -4.23
CA GLN A 145 1.13 7.98 -4.61
C GLN A 145 0.52 7.02 -3.60
N VAL A 146 0.75 7.25 -2.30
CA VAL A 146 0.18 6.42 -1.24
C VAL A 146 -1.34 6.48 -1.23
N GLU A 147 -1.94 7.66 -1.38
CA GLU A 147 -3.38 7.80 -1.49
C GLU A 147 -3.93 7.00 -2.69
N GLY A 148 -3.26 7.07 -3.84
CA GLY A 148 -3.61 6.27 -5.02
C GLY A 148 -3.54 4.76 -4.77
N TRP A 149 -2.47 4.30 -4.12
CA TRP A 149 -2.32 2.89 -3.74
C TRP A 149 -3.43 2.46 -2.78
N PHE A 150 -3.73 3.25 -1.75
CA PHE A 150 -4.72 2.89 -0.73
C PHE A 150 -6.12 2.81 -1.31
N LYS A 151 -6.52 3.77 -2.15
CA LYS A 151 -7.80 3.71 -2.89
C LYS A 151 -7.88 2.48 -3.79
N SER A 152 -6.78 2.17 -4.50
CA SER A 152 -6.72 1.01 -5.38
C SER A 152 -6.80 -0.32 -4.62
N ILE A 153 -6.15 -0.42 -3.47
CA ILE A 153 -6.17 -1.61 -2.61
C ILE A 153 -7.53 -1.75 -1.93
N ALA A 154 -8.10 -0.67 -1.41
CA ALA A 154 -9.43 -0.67 -0.81
C ALA A 154 -10.48 -1.21 -1.77
N ALA A 155 -10.47 -0.73 -3.03
CA ALA A 155 -11.43 -1.13 -4.04
C ALA A 155 -11.22 -2.54 -4.59
N ASN A 156 -9.97 -3.01 -4.66
CA ASN A 156 -9.62 -4.31 -5.24
C ASN A 156 -8.40 -4.91 -4.52
N PRO A 157 -8.58 -5.45 -3.30
CA PRO A 157 -7.47 -5.96 -2.50
C PRO A 157 -6.95 -7.29 -3.05
N ASP A 158 -5.71 -7.62 -2.66
CA ASP A 158 -5.13 -8.92 -2.99
C ASP A 158 -5.50 -9.96 -1.91
N SER A 159 -5.81 -9.50 -0.69
CA SER A 159 -6.32 -10.33 0.40
C SER A 159 -7.84 -10.36 0.44
N ARG A 160 -8.37 -11.41 1.08
CA ARG A 160 -9.75 -11.38 1.56
C ARG A 160 -9.89 -10.27 2.63
N PRO A 161 -11.00 -9.51 2.65
CA PRO A 161 -11.27 -8.58 3.73
C PRO A 161 -11.38 -9.27 5.08
N GLU A 162 -10.73 -8.69 6.09
CA GLU A 162 -10.76 -9.18 7.47
C GLU A 162 -11.50 -8.17 8.35
N ALA A 163 -12.50 -8.63 9.10
CA ALA A 163 -13.25 -7.75 10.00
C ALA A 163 -12.35 -7.30 11.16
N ARG A 164 -12.35 -6.00 11.46
CA ARG A 164 -11.60 -5.47 12.60
C ARG A 164 -12.26 -5.87 13.93
N PRO A 165 -11.48 -5.98 15.03
CA PRO A 165 -12.05 -6.20 16.35
C PRO A 165 -13.12 -5.15 16.68
N GLY A 166 -14.26 -5.58 17.22
CA GLY A 166 -15.39 -4.71 17.54
C GLY A 166 -16.37 -4.46 16.39
N GLY A 167 -16.07 -4.91 15.17
CA GLY A 167 -16.96 -4.71 14.02
C GLY A 167 -16.94 -3.29 13.44
N ASP A 168 -15.88 -2.53 13.74
CA ASP A 168 -15.72 -1.12 13.35
C ASP A 168 -15.09 -0.95 11.95
N GLY A 169 -15.35 -1.90 11.05
CA GLY A 169 -14.85 -1.91 9.68
C GLY A 169 -13.92 -3.07 9.37
N TRP A 170 -13.00 -2.85 8.44
CA TRP A 170 -12.26 -3.91 7.76
C TRP A 170 -10.78 -3.58 7.62
N GLU A 171 -9.98 -4.63 7.49
CA GLU A 171 -8.58 -4.57 7.10
C GLU A 171 -8.41 -5.35 5.80
N VAL A 172 -7.69 -4.77 4.85
CA VAL A 172 -7.34 -5.41 3.59
C VAL A 172 -5.87 -5.18 3.27
N THR A 173 -5.28 -6.11 2.53
CA THR A 173 -3.90 -6.00 2.05
C THR A 173 -3.86 -6.01 0.53
N GLY A 174 -2.93 -5.26 -0.03
CA GLY A 174 -2.64 -5.33 -1.46
C GLY A 174 -1.28 -4.76 -1.82
N THR A 175 -0.82 -5.11 -3.02
CA THR A 175 0.49 -4.73 -3.55
C THR A 175 0.32 -3.79 -4.73
N ARG A 176 0.96 -2.63 -4.68
CA ARG A 176 1.00 -1.66 -5.78
C ARG A 176 2.44 -1.18 -5.94
N ASP A 177 2.90 -1.14 -7.19
CA ASP A 177 4.30 -0.78 -7.52
C ASP A 177 5.35 -1.56 -6.72
N GLY A 178 5.07 -2.83 -6.42
CA GLY A 178 5.94 -3.71 -5.63
C GLY A 178 5.92 -3.48 -4.12
N ILE A 179 5.07 -2.57 -3.63
CA ILE A 179 4.90 -2.25 -2.21
C ILE A 179 3.60 -2.86 -1.69
N THR A 180 3.73 -3.73 -0.70
CA THR A 180 2.57 -4.32 0.00
C THR A 180 2.16 -3.41 1.14
N CYS A 181 0.89 -3.04 1.16
CA CYS A 181 0.31 -2.19 2.20
C CYS A 181 -0.88 -2.87 2.86
N VAL A 182 -1.04 -2.61 4.15
CA VAL A 182 -2.30 -2.80 4.88
C VAL A 182 -3.10 -1.51 4.76
N VAL A 183 -4.39 -1.63 4.44
CA VAL A 183 -5.34 -0.53 4.38
C VAL A 183 -6.49 -0.83 5.34
N ILE A 184 -6.79 0.16 6.16
CA ILE A 184 -7.80 0.09 7.22
C ILE A 184 -9.02 0.88 6.75
N LEU A 185 -10.16 0.22 6.71
CA LEU A 185 -11.45 0.80 6.38
C LEU A 185 -12.30 0.93 7.63
N ASP A 186 -13.02 2.03 7.76
CA ASP A 186 -14.10 2.18 8.73
C ASP A 186 -15.36 1.45 8.24
N LYS A 187 -16.37 1.37 9.10
CA LYS A 187 -17.62 0.64 8.82
C LYS A 187 -18.37 1.16 7.58
N ASP A 188 -18.27 2.44 7.31
CA ASP A 188 -18.83 3.11 6.13
C ASP A 188 -18.00 2.86 4.84
N GLY A 189 -16.91 2.11 4.95
CA GLY A 189 -16.00 1.77 3.86
C GLY A 189 -15.00 2.86 3.50
N SER A 190 -14.99 3.98 4.22
CA SER A 190 -13.95 5.00 4.06
C SER A 190 -12.61 4.52 4.62
N ILE A 191 -11.51 4.95 4.00
CA ILE A 191 -10.15 4.63 4.42
C ILE A 191 -9.78 5.51 5.61
N SER A 192 -9.54 4.90 6.77
CA SER A 192 -9.19 5.59 8.02
C SER A 192 -7.72 5.45 8.42
N GLY A 193 -6.99 4.56 7.74
CA GLY A 193 -5.57 4.37 7.97
C GLY A 193 -4.93 3.33 7.05
N GLY A 194 -3.64 3.09 7.26
CA GLY A 194 -2.88 2.08 6.56
C GLY A 194 -1.39 2.34 6.67
N HIS A 195 -0.58 1.35 6.30
CA HIS A 195 0.88 1.41 6.37
C HIS A 195 1.53 0.39 5.43
N PRO A 196 2.78 0.61 4.99
CA PRO A 196 3.51 -0.39 4.23
C PRO A 196 3.95 -1.52 5.17
N ILE A 197 3.96 -2.75 4.67
CA ILE A 197 4.43 -3.92 5.42
C ILE A 197 5.61 -4.63 4.73
N SER A 198 5.75 -4.51 3.41
CA SER A 198 6.88 -5.08 2.67
C SER A 198 7.02 -4.43 1.28
N GLY A 199 8.16 -4.65 0.64
CA GLY A 199 8.49 -4.10 -0.68
C GLY A 199 9.88 -3.47 -0.70
N GLU A 200 10.40 -3.19 -1.89
CA GLU A 200 11.71 -2.56 -2.02
C GLU A 200 11.70 -1.16 -1.37
N GLY A 201 12.68 -0.90 -0.51
CA GLY A 201 12.82 0.38 0.20
C GLY A 201 11.92 0.57 1.41
N VAL A 202 10.97 -0.34 1.68
CA VAL A 202 10.23 -0.35 2.94
C VAL A 202 11.18 -0.71 4.08
N ARG A 203 11.15 0.10 5.14
CA ARG A 203 12.01 -0.10 6.33
C ARG A 203 11.22 0.07 7.60
N THR A 204 11.68 -0.53 8.69
CA THR A 204 11.14 -0.29 10.04
C THR A 204 12.16 0.49 10.85
N ASN A 205 11.71 1.55 11.52
CA ASN A 205 12.54 2.27 12.47
C ASN A 205 12.88 1.38 13.68
N PRO A 206 14.09 1.50 14.26
CA PRO A 206 14.47 0.74 15.44
C PRO A 206 13.54 1.07 16.64
N PRO A 207 13.51 0.19 17.65
CA PRO A 207 12.83 0.50 18.91
C PRO A 207 13.47 1.70 19.62
N ALA A 208 12.71 2.32 20.53
CA ALA A 208 13.13 3.47 21.35
C ALA A 208 14.22 3.11 22.37
#